data_AF-A0A352VL56-F1
#
_entry.id   AF-A0A352VL56-F1
#
_cell.length_a   1.000
_cell.length_b   1.000
_cell.length_c   1.000
_cell.angle_alpha   90.00
_cell.angle_beta   90.00
_cell.angle_gamma   90.00
#
_symmetry.space_group_name_H-M   'P 1'
#
loop_
_entity.id
_entity.type
_entity.pdbx_description
1 polymer ?
#
loop_
_entity_poly.entity_id
_entity_poly.type
_entity_poly.pdbx_seq_one_letter_code
_entity_poly.pdbx_strand_id
1 'polypeptide(L)'
;MPQGRAHRRGFGSAGGRRAGSERGRGRRGRARGRDCRHQGRARRGLRLRCLRFLQRSRISVLCIVWAGGCRRGGGVSGVGVARAPASESPESATAAPALEARGIVREYGPVTAVAGIDISLQRGEFLTVFGPNGAGKSTLLGLLSGALRPTRGDVFVNGTRLDFGGVDWRHDVGVLSHQGFLYAQLTVEENLRFYGRLYGLRDLDRRIPERLADVNLGDRSNSFVGQLSHGMRQRLALARALLHDPDVVLLDEPYTGLDPSAAAVLRGVLTGLKDGRRTVVMVTHNLGEGIALATQLAIQVRGHFAWKGSREDVDVADFERLYHRVVEGRA
;
A
#
# COMPACT_ATOMS: atom_id res chain seq x y z
N MET A 1 24.60 -63.25 23.59
CA MET A 1 23.55 -63.86 22.73
C MET A 1 23.13 -62.87 21.65
N PRO A 2 23.68 -62.93 20.43
CA PRO A 2 23.08 -62.30 19.26
C PRO A 2 22.49 -63.37 18.32
N GLN A 3 21.28 -63.13 17.81
CA GLN A 3 20.71 -63.89 16.69
C GLN A 3 20.11 -62.91 15.68
N GLY A 4 20.33 -63.16 14.39
CA GLY A 4 19.56 -62.50 13.32
C GLY A 4 20.28 -62.24 12.00
N ARG A 5 20.75 -63.29 11.32
CA ARG A 5 20.85 -63.38 9.83
C ARG A 5 19.48 -63.07 9.20
N ALA A 6 19.25 -62.76 7.92
CA ALA A 6 19.96 -62.40 6.69
C ALA A 6 18.85 -62.24 5.61
N HIS A 7 19.00 -61.37 4.60
CA HIS A 7 18.57 -61.56 3.18
C HIS A 7 18.75 -60.21 2.43
N ARG A 8 19.82 -59.97 1.67
CA ARG A 8 20.19 -60.37 0.29
C ARG A 8 19.31 -59.80 -0.86
N ARG A 9 20.02 -59.04 -1.73
CA ARG A 9 19.83 -58.75 -3.18
C ARG A 9 18.75 -57.71 -3.51
N GLY A 10 18.98 -56.57 -4.18
CA GLY A 10 20.03 -56.15 -5.09
C GLY A 10 19.47 -56.10 -6.52
N PHE A 11 19.38 -54.91 -7.14
CA PHE A 11 19.62 -54.69 -8.57
C PHE A 11 19.64 -53.18 -8.87
N GLY A 12 20.76 -52.73 -9.42
CA GLY A 12 20.90 -51.46 -10.09
C GLY A 12 21.21 -51.66 -11.58
N SER A 13 21.44 -50.54 -12.25
CA SER A 13 21.86 -50.34 -13.66
C SER A 13 20.72 -50.52 -14.68
N ALA A 14 20.38 -49.60 -15.58
CA ALA A 14 21.08 -48.64 -16.46
C ALA A 14 20.86 -49.06 -17.93
N GLY A 15 20.53 -48.09 -18.78
CA GLY A 15 21.00 -48.07 -20.17
C GLY A 15 19.97 -48.29 -21.29
N GLY A 16 20.01 -47.38 -22.28
CA GLY A 16 19.66 -47.64 -23.69
C GLY A 16 18.41 -46.91 -24.17
N ARG A 17 18.48 -45.69 -24.75
CA ARG A 17 18.88 -45.29 -26.12
C ARG A 17 17.83 -45.51 -27.23
N ARG A 18 17.64 -44.42 -28.00
CA ARG A 18 17.17 -44.28 -29.41
C ARG A 18 15.68 -44.50 -29.66
N ALA A 19 15.04 -43.96 -30.70
CA ALA A 19 15.20 -42.84 -31.64
C ALA A 19 14.01 -42.97 -32.63
N GLY A 20 13.60 -41.88 -33.30
CA GLY A 20 12.67 -41.87 -34.44
C GLY A 20 11.35 -41.16 -34.10
N SER A 21 11.04 -39.94 -34.52
CA SER A 21 11.02 -39.29 -35.86
C SER A 21 9.90 -39.78 -36.77
N GLU A 22 8.91 -38.91 -37.01
CA GLU A 22 8.23 -38.59 -38.29
C GLU A 22 7.07 -37.62 -37.98
N ARG A 23 7.12 -36.33 -38.33
CA ARG A 23 6.90 -35.65 -39.64
C ARG A 23 5.52 -35.87 -40.27
N GLY A 24 4.80 -34.75 -40.43
CA GLY A 24 3.69 -34.59 -41.38
C GLY A 24 2.86 -33.32 -41.09
N ARG A 25 3.29 -32.14 -41.57
CA ARG A 25 2.62 -31.36 -42.66
C ARG A 25 1.11 -31.20 -42.42
N GLY A 26 0.52 -30.03 -42.21
CA GLY A 26 0.80 -28.70 -42.75
C GLY A 26 -0.46 -28.22 -43.49
N ARG A 27 -0.95 -27.01 -43.20
CA ARG A 27 -1.74 -26.21 -44.16
C ARG A 27 -1.73 -24.74 -43.76
N ARG A 28 -1.04 -23.95 -44.60
CA ARG A 28 -1.17 -22.50 -44.70
C ARG A 28 -2.48 -22.18 -45.42
N GLY A 29 -3.19 -21.16 -44.95
CA GLY A 29 -4.25 -20.48 -45.70
C GLY A 29 -4.08 -18.97 -45.54
N ARG A 30 -3.61 -18.30 -46.60
CA ARG A 30 -3.68 -16.85 -46.79
C ARG A 30 -4.72 -16.59 -47.89
N ALA A 31 -5.69 -15.72 -47.63
CA ALA A 31 -6.38 -14.85 -48.61
C ALA A 31 -7.12 -13.77 -47.80
N ARG A 32 -6.63 -12.52 -47.73
CA ARG A 32 -6.95 -11.38 -48.60
C ARG A 32 -8.45 -11.05 -48.70
N GLY A 33 -8.83 -9.97 -47.98
CA GLY A 33 -9.46 -8.77 -48.55
C GLY A 33 -10.97 -8.76 -48.83
N ARG A 34 -11.59 -7.63 -48.47
CA ARG A 34 -13.01 -7.19 -48.62
C ARG A 34 -13.88 -7.62 -47.42
N ASP A 35 -14.72 -6.79 -46.81
CA ASP A 35 -15.27 -5.50 -47.21
C ASP A 35 -15.65 -4.68 -45.98
N CYS A 36 -15.53 -3.36 -46.10
CA CYS A 36 -16.09 -2.40 -45.16
C CYS A 36 -17.63 -2.40 -45.28
N ARG A 37 -18.29 -2.09 -44.15
CA ARG A 37 -19.74 -1.85 -43.96
C ARG A 37 -20.53 -3.06 -43.44
N HIS A 38 -20.55 -3.22 -42.12
CA HIS A 38 -21.83 -3.11 -41.42
C HIS A 38 -21.64 -2.67 -39.97
N GLN A 39 -22.18 -1.48 -39.72
CA GLN A 39 -22.30 -0.84 -38.44
C GLN A 39 -23.31 -1.58 -37.55
N GLY A 40 -23.04 -1.59 -36.25
CA GLY A 40 -24.01 -1.08 -35.30
C GLY A 40 -25.09 -2.05 -34.80
N ARG A 41 -24.72 -3.04 -33.98
CA ARG A 41 -25.67 -3.67 -33.01
C ARG A 41 -24.99 -4.52 -31.93
N ALA A 42 -24.03 -3.98 -31.18
CA ALA A 42 -23.49 -4.67 -29.99
C ALA A 42 -22.91 -3.75 -28.90
N ARG A 43 -23.40 -2.50 -28.78
CA ARG A 43 -22.91 -1.53 -27.77
C ARG A 43 -24.02 -0.95 -26.87
N ARG A 44 -25.09 -1.71 -26.61
CA ARG A 44 -26.17 -1.28 -25.70
C ARG A 44 -26.45 -2.21 -24.52
N GLY A 45 -25.65 -3.26 -24.30
CA GLY A 45 -25.81 -4.20 -23.18
C GLY A 45 -25.08 -3.83 -21.88
N LEU A 46 -24.01 -3.02 -21.94
CA LEU A 46 -23.14 -2.78 -20.77
C LEU A 46 -23.49 -1.51 -19.96
N ARG A 47 -24.32 -0.60 -20.49
CA ARG A 47 -24.72 0.64 -19.80
C ARG A 47 -25.90 0.48 -18.83
N LEU A 48 -26.67 -0.61 -18.90
CA LEU A 48 -27.88 -0.80 -18.09
C LEU A 48 -27.72 -1.76 -16.90
N ARG A 49 -26.61 -2.51 -16.80
CA ARG A 49 -26.33 -3.34 -15.61
C ARG A 49 -25.57 -2.62 -14.50
N CYS A 50 -24.81 -1.56 -14.82
CA CYS A 50 -24.06 -0.80 -13.81
C CYS A 50 -24.96 0.21 -13.06
N LEU A 51 -25.94 0.83 -13.74
CA LEU A 51 -26.84 1.81 -13.11
C LEU A 51 -27.90 1.21 -12.17
N ARG A 52 -28.26 -0.08 -12.31
CA ARG A 52 -29.27 -0.71 -11.42
C ARG A 52 -28.70 -1.28 -10.12
N PHE A 53 -27.38 -1.40 -9.98
CA PHE A 53 -26.75 -1.89 -8.74
C PHE A 53 -26.40 -0.75 -7.76
N LEU A 54 -26.12 0.45 -8.29
CA LEU A 54 -25.80 1.65 -7.49
C LEU A 54 -27.01 2.26 -6.75
N GLN A 55 -28.24 1.77 -6.96
CA GLN A 55 -29.45 2.28 -6.31
C GLN A 55 -29.94 1.46 -5.12
N ARG A 56 -29.29 0.35 -4.75
CA ARG A 56 -29.80 -0.57 -3.71
C ARG A 56 -28.87 -0.87 -2.54
N SER A 57 -27.70 -0.26 -2.48
CA SER A 57 -26.78 -0.41 -1.35
C SER A 57 -26.47 0.96 -0.78
N ARG A 58 -26.92 1.22 0.46
CA ARG A 58 -26.53 2.37 1.29
C ARG A 58 -25.05 2.26 1.68
N ILE A 59 -24.17 2.34 0.69
CA ILE A 59 -22.73 2.48 0.89
C ILE A 59 -22.40 3.87 0.37
N SER A 60 -22.08 4.77 1.30
CA SER A 60 -21.66 6.14 1.01
C SER A 60 -20.30 6.12 0.31
N VAL A 61 -20.29 5.82 -0.99
CA VAL A 61 -19.19 6.19 -1.87
C VAL A 61 -19.45 7.64 -2.25
N LEU A 62 -18.78 8.56 -1.57
CA LEU A 62 -18.79 9.99 -1.91
C LEU A 62 -18.03 10.16 -3.24
N CYS A 63 -18.73 9.90 -4.34
CA CYS A 63 -18.35 10.33 -5.69
C CYS A 63 -18.72 11.81 -5.82
N ILE A 64 -17.76 12.71 -5.66
CA ILE A 64 -17.93 14.10 -6.08
C ILE A 64 -17.35 14.24 -7.48
N VAL A 65 -18.26 14.52 -8.40
CA VAL A 65 -18.03 14.80 -9.81
C VAL A 65 -17.29 16.13 -9.95
N TRP A 66 -16.22 16.13 -10.74
CA TRP A 66 -15.53 17.31 -11.23
C TRP A 66 -16.50 18.20 -12.05
N ALA A 67 -16.80 19.39 -11.53
CA ALA A 67 -17.36 20.48 -12.31
C ALA A 67 -16.31 21.59 -12.42
N GLY A 68 -15.50 21.53 -13.47
CA GLY A 68 -14.56 22.59 -13.82
C GLY A 68 -15.31 23.83 -14.31
N GLY A 69 -15.33 24.88 -13.48
CA GLY A 69 -15.85 26.20 -13.82
C GLY A 69 -14.71 27.14 -14.23
N CYS A 70 -14.56 27.36 -15.53
CA CYS A 70 -13.75 28.43 -16.11
C CYS A 70 -14.33 29.80 -15.66
N ARG A 71 -13.55 30.64 -14.97
CA ARG A 71 -13.87 32.06 -14.78
C ARG A 71 -12.79 32.93 -15.43
N ARG A 72 -13.26 33.77 -16.36
CA ARG A 72 -12.57 34.91 -16.98
C ARG A 72 -12.63 36.13 -16.06
N GLY A 73 -11.68 37.04 -16.28
CA GLY A 73 -11.63 38.40 -15.74
C GLY A 73 -10.40 38.55 -14.84
N GLY A 74 -9.53 39.52 -14.98
CA GLY A 74 -9.54 40.80 -15.70
C GLY A 74 -8.47 41.63 -14.99
N GLY A 75 -7.53 42.20 -15.73
CA GLY A 75 -6.41 42.92 -15.13
C GLY A 75 -6.83 44.28 -14.58
N VAL A 76 -6.13 44.73 -13.53
CA VAL A 76 -5.78 46.15 -13.35
C VAL A 76 -4.43 46.23 -12.63
N SER A 77 -3.58 47.09 -13.18
CA SER A 77 -2.27 47.53 -12.72
C SER A 77 -2.32 48.31 -11.41
N GLY A 78 -1.38 48.04 -10.50
CA GLY A 78 -1.12 48.83 -9.31
C GLY A 78 0.37 48.83 -9.01
N VAL A 79 1.01 50.00 -9.20
CA VAL A 79 2.42 50.28 -8.95
C VAL A 79 2.68 50.24 -7.44
N GLY A 80 3.64 49.42 -7.01
CA GLY A 80 4.09 49.31 -5.62
C GLY A 80 5.61 49.34 -5.54
N VAL A 81 6.12 50.33 -4.81
CA VAL A 81 7.52 50.71 -4.65
C VAL A 81 8.38 49.53 -4.18
N ALA A 82 9.45 49.24 -4.93
CA ALA A 82 10.43 48.22 -4.60
C ALA A 82 11.23 48.66 -3.35
N ARG A 83 11.01 47.96 -2.24
CA ARG A 83 11.85 48.02 -1.04
C ARG A 83 12.84 46.87 -1.13
N ALA A 84 14.13 47.17 -1.10
CA ALA A 84 15.21 46.18 -1.19
C ALA A 84 15.04 45.11 -0.09
N PRO A 85 15.16 43.81 -0.39
CA PRO A 85 15.13 42.80 0.65
C PRO A 85 16.41 42.90 1.48
N ALA A 86 16.21 42.96 2.80
CA ALA A 86 17.27 42.76 3.77
C ALA A 86 17.89 41.39 3.55
N SER A 87 19.21 41.34 3.70
CA SER A 87 20.02 40.13 3.63
C SER A 87 19.58 39.12 4.69
N GLU A 88 18.79 38.14 4.29
CA GLU A 88 18.63 36.89 5.04
C GLU A 88 19.79 35.97 4.63
N SER A 89 20.69 35.74 5.58
CA SER A 89 21.68 34.68 5.54
C SER A 89 21.00 33.33 5.24
N PRO A 90 21.65 32.39 4.53
CA PRO A 90 21.05 31.11 4.22
C PRO A 90 21.09 30.23 5.48
N GLU A 91 20.12 30.39 6.37
CA GLU A 91 19.72 29.26 7.21
C GLU A 91 19.25 28.16 6.26
N SER A 92 19.91 27.02 6.32
CA SER A 92 19.61 25.85 5.50
C SER A 92 18.11 25.60 5.53
N ALA A 93 17.43 25.79 4.40
CA ALA A 93 16.03 25.43 4.26
C ALA A 93 15.92 23.91 4.40
N THR A 94 15.73 23.43 5.63
CA THR A 94 15.44 22.03 5.92
C THR A 94 14.17 21.70 5.14
N ALA A 95 14.26 20.75 4.21
CA ALA A 95 13.11 20.36 3.40
C ALA A 95 11.92 20.01 4.31
N ALA A 96 10.71 20.39 3.87
CA ALA A 96 9.50 20.07 4.64
C ALA A 96 9.39 18.55 4.86
N PRO A 97 8.93 18.10 6.05
CA PRO A 97 8.72 16.67 6.32
C PRO A 97 7.81 16.03 5.27
N ALA A 98 8.09 14.76 4.93
CA ALA A 98 7.25 13.99 4.01
C ALA A 98 5.88 13.72 4.62
N LEU A 99 5.84 13.44 5.92
CA LEU A 99 4.61 13.26 6.69
C LEU A 99 4.74 13.97 8.04
N GLU A 100 3.75 14.80 8.37
CA GLU A 100 3.68 15.48 9.66
C GLU A 100 2.27 15.36 10.23
N ALA A 101 2.16 15.08 11.53
CA ALA A 101 0.92 15.16 12.29
C ALA A 101 1.19 16.01 13.54
N ARG A 102 0.37 17.03 13.76
CA ARG A 102 0.51 17.99 14.86
C ARG A 102 -0.67 17.86 15.81
N GLY A 103 -0.42 17.33 17.01
CA GLY A 103 -1.39 17.19 18.09
C GLY A 103 -2.69 16.52 17.66
N ILE A 104 -2.62 15.48 16.81
CA ILE A 104 -3.84 14.87 16.26
C ILE A 104 -4.62 14.14 17.34
N VAL A 105 -5.92 14.41 17.39
CA VAL A 105 -6.87 13.79 18.32
C VAL A 105 -8.02 13.17 17.53
N ARG A 106 -8.48 12.00 17.93
CA ARG A 106 -9.71 11.39 17.42
C ARG A 106 -10.55 10.83 18.56
N GLU A 107 -11.73 11.40 18.70
CA GLU A 107 -12.74 11.04 19.69
C GLU A 107 -13.95 10.37 19.02
N TYR A 108 -14.47 9.34 19.67
CA TYR A 108 -15.71 8.64 19.33
C TYR A 108 -16.64 8.68 20.55
N GLY A 109 -17.40 9.78 20.68
CA GLY A 109 -18.20 10.02 21.88
C GLY A 109 -17.29 10.06 23.11
N PRO A 110 -17.47 9.17 24.11
CA PRO A 110 -16.65 9.16 25.32
C PRO A 110 -15.25 8.54 25.14
N VAL A 111 -14.98 7.90 23.99
CA VAL A 111 -13.72 7.17 23.77
C VAL A 111 -12.75 8.01 22.94
N THR A 112 -11.61 8.38 23.52
CA THR A 112 -10.49 9.00 22.79
C THR A 112 -9.57 7.90 22.24
N ALA A 113 -9.65 7.65 20.93
CA ALA A 113 -8.88 6.60 20.28
C ALA A 113 -7.45 7.02 19.92
N VAL A 114 -7.25 8.32 19.63
CA VAL A 114 -5.93 8.95 19.44
C VAL A 114 -5.97 10.27 20.20
N ALA A 115 -4.96 10.54 21.02
CA ALA A 115 -5.01 11.53 22.08
C ALA A 115 -3.81 12.48 22.05
N GLY A 116 -3.69 13.27 20.98
CA GLY A 116 -2.64 14.29 20.85
C GLY A 116 -1.31 13.68 20.45
N ILE A 117 -1.29 12.97 19.32
CA ILE A 117 -0.07 12.37 18.78
C ILE A 117 0.64 13.37 17.86
N ASP A 118 1.96 13.49 18.03
CA ASP A 118 2.85 14.24 17.15
C ASP A 118 3.77 13.30 16.35
N ILE A 119 3.80 13.49 15.04
CA ILE A 119 4.66 12.76 14.10
C ILE A 119 5.31 13.78 13.19
N SER A 120 6.61 13.65 12.96
CA SER A 120 7.32 14.37 11.91
C SER A 120 8.30 13.37 11.33
N LEU A 121 8.13 13.04 10.06
CA LEU A 121 8.95 12.07 9.35
C LEU A 121 9.56 12.70 8.09
N GLN A 122 10.87 12.54 7.96
CA GLN A 122 11.61 12.93 6.77
C GLN A 122 11.46 11.89 5.66
N ARG A 123 11.84 12.29 4.43
CA ARG A 123 11.88 11.37 3.29
C ARG A 123 12.83 10.20 3.59
N GLY A 124 12.39 8.98 3.29
CA GLY A 124 13.17 7.76 3.52
C GLY A 124 13.05 7.19 4.94
N GLU A 125 12.42 7.89 5.88
CA GLU A 125 12.22 7.35 7.23
C GLU A 125 11.13 6.28 7.27
N PHE A 126 11.35 5.29 8.13
CA PHE A 126 10.45 4.18 8.36
C PHE A 126 10.06 4.16 9.84
N LEU A 127 8.85 4.64 10.15
CA LEU A 127 8.27 4.57 11.48
C LEU A 127 7.50 3.26 11.66
N THR A 128 7.87 2.46 12.65
CA THR A 128 7.04 1.35 13.13
C THR A 128 6.40 1.69 14.47
N VAL A 129 5.07 1.60 14.51
CA VAL A 129 4.25 1.83 15.72
C VAL A 129 3.76 0.48 16.25
N PHE A 130 4.14 0.19 17.49
CA PHE A 130 3.73 -1.00 18.23
C PHE A 130 2.64 -0.67 19.24
N GLY A 131 1.88 -1.69 19.66
CA GLY A 131 0.93 -1.53 20.75
C GLY A 131 -0.09 -2.67 20.77
N PRO A 132 -0.79 -2.86 21.90
CA PRO A 132 -1.82 -3.90 22.01
C PRO A 132 -3.04 -3.60 21.12
N ASN A 133 -3.95 -4.57 21.04
CA ASN A 133 -5.26 -4.34 20.45
C ASN A 133 -6.01 -3.25 21.22
N GLY A 134 -6.69 -2.36 20.49
CA GLY A 134 -7.38 -1.21 21.10
C GLY A 134 -6.47 -0.02 21.45
N ALA A 135 -5.15 -0.08 21.20
CA ALA A 135 -4.25 1.05 21.47
C ALA A 135 -4.52 2.31 20.60
N GLY A 136 -5.28 2.16 19.50
CA GLY A 136 -5.58 3.25 18.56
C GLY A 136 -4.76 3.25 17.27
N LYS A 137 -4.00 2.18 16.98
CA LYS A 137 -3.11 2.06 15.81
C LYS A 137 -3.80 2.23 14.46
N SER A 138 -4.87 1.47 14.21
CA SER A 138 -5.62 1.58 12.95
C SER A 138 -6.37 2.92 12.84
N THR A 139 -6.78 3.51 13.98
CA THR A 139 -7.32 4.87 14.00
C THR A 139 -6.26 5.90 13.62
N LEU A 140 -5.03 5.77 14.14
CA LEU A 140 -3.90 6.60 13.78
C LEU A 140 -3.63 6.53 12.27
N LEU A 141 -3.55 5.33 11.69
CA LEU A 141 -3.41 5.19 10.23
C LEU A 141 -4.59 5.79 9.46
N GLY A 142 -5.82 5.66 9.98
CA GLY A 142 -6.99 6.30 9.39
C GLY A 142 -6.88 7.82 9.34
N LEU A 143 -6.30 8.44 10.37
CA LEU A 143 -6.04 9.89 10.41
C LEU A 143 -4.94 10.29 9.42
N LEU A 144 -3.80 9.57 9.43
CA LEU A 144 -2.66 9.85 8.55
C LEU A 144 -3.00 9.65 7.07
N SER A 145 -3.86 8.65 6.77
CA SER A 145 -4.34 8.38 5.42
C SER A 145 -5.48 9.28 4.97
N GLY A 146 -5.94 10.21 5.82
CA GLY A 146 -7.10 11.06 5.57
C GLY A 146 -8.45 10.33 5.42
N ALA A 147 -8.51 9.03 5.71
CA ALA A 147 -9.76 8.26 5.76
C ALA A 147 -10.63 8.66 6.95
N LEU A 148 -10.02 9.19 8.01
CA LEU A 148 -10.67 9.74 9.19
C LEU A 148 -10.26 11.20 9.35
N ARG A 149 -11.22 12.06 9.69
CA ARG A 149 -10.93 13.44 10.07
C ARG A 149 -10.52 13.51 11.54
N PRO A 150 -9.40 14.17 11.89
CA PRO A 150 -9.08 14.49 13.27
C PRO A 150 -10.21 15.30 13.91
N THR A 151 -10.50 15.04 15.17
CA THR A 151 -11.33 15.91 16.02
C THR A 151 -10.58 17.21 16.31
N ARG A 152 -9.26 17.10 16.53
CA ARG A 152 -8.33 18.23 16.71
C ARG A 152 -6.98 17.90 16.07
N GLY A 153 -6.17 18.93 15.86
CA GLY A 153 -4.86 18.80 15.24
C GLY A 153 -4.93 18.65 13.72
N ASP A 154 -3.76 18.55 13.11
CA ASP A 154 -3.59 18.63 11.67
C ASP A 154 -2.61 17.59 11.14
N VAL A 155 -2.83 17.17 9.90
CA VAL A 155 -1.94 16.28 9.15
C VAL A 155 -1.46 17.00 7.91
N PHE A 156 -0.18 16.86 7.59
CA PHE A 156 0.47 17.43 6.42
C PHE A 156 1.23 16.33 5.68
N VAL A 157 1.19 16.38 4.35
CA VAL A 157 1.97 15.53 3.45
C VAL A 157 2.76 16.44 2.54
N ASN A 158 4.08 16.23 2.47
CA ASN A 158 5.00 17.09 1.70
C ASN A 158 4.79 18.60 2.00
N GLY A 159 4.61 18.96 3.28
CA GLY A 159 4.35 20.34 3.72
C GLY A 159 2.94 20.87 3.42
N THR A 160 2.09 20.12 2.73
CA THR A 160 0.71 20.52 2.41
C THR A 160 -0.26 19.94 3.43
N ARG A 161 -1.05 20.79 4.09
CA ARG A 161 -2.10 20.35 5.03
C ARG A 161 -3.14 19.52 4.27
N LEU A 162 -3.56 18.39 4.85
CA LEU A 162 -4.61 17.58 4.27
C LEU A 162 -5.92 18.36 4.22
N ASP A 163 -6.42 18.57 2.99
CA ASP A 163 -7.79 19.01 2.76
C ASP A 163 -8.71 17.79 2.68
N PHE A 164 -9.59 17.65 3.67
CA PHE A 164 -10.57 16.57 3.74
C PHE A 164 -11.73 16.73 2.73
N GLY A 165 -11.87 17.89 2.10
CA GLY A 165 -12.76 18.09 0.95
C GLY A 165 -12.11 17.79 -0.40
N GLY A 166 -10.77 17.77 -0.45
CA GLY A 166 -9.97 17.50 -1.64
C GLY A 166 -9.52 16.05 -1.78
N VAL A 167 -8.90 15.74 -2.92
CA VAL A 167 -8.37 14.40 -3.22
C VAL A 167 -6.93 14.41 -3.72
N ASP A 168 -6.33 15.56 -3.99
CA ASP A 168 -5.04 15.67 -4.66
C ASP A 168 -3.90 15.00 -3.87
N TRP A 169 -3.87 15.20 -2.55
CA TRP A 169 -2.89 14.58 -1.65
C TRP A 169 -2.93 13.04 -1.63
N ARG A 170 -4.02 12.42 -2.12
CA ARG A 170 -4.13 10.94 -2.18
C ARG A 170 -3.18 10.33 -3.20
N HIS A 171 -2.67 11.11 -4.15
CA HIS A 171 -1.61 10.67 -5.05
C HIS A 171 -0.27 10.49 -4.32
N ASP A 172 -0.07 11.17 -3.19
CA ASP A 172 1.17 11.10 -2.44
C ASP A 172 1.14 9.98 -1.39
N VAL A 173 -0.03 9.39 -1.11
CA VAL A 173 -0.23 8.42 -0.03
C VAL A 173 -0.71 7.06 -0.56
N GLY A 174 0.06 6.02 -0.29
CA GLY A 174 -0.32 4.63 -0.48
C GLY A 174 -0.78 4.00 0.83
N VAL A 175 -1.88 3.24 0.81
CA VAL A 175 -2.45 2.64 2.02
C VAL A 175 -2.67 1.15 1.81
N LEU A 176 -2.03 0.32 2.63
CA LEU A 176 -2.37 -1.07 2.83
C LEU A 176 -3.18 -1.19 4.12
N SER A 177 -4.50 -1.32 4.01
CA SER A 177 -5.40 -1.56 5.15
C SER A 177 -5.58 -3.05 5.42
N HIS A 178 -6.03 -3.39 6.63
CA HIS A 178 -6.43 -4.76 6.98
C HIS A 178 -7.46 -5.41 6.01
N GLN A 179 -8.37 -4.64 5.40
CA GLN A 179 -9.38 -5.16 4.47
C GLN A 179 -8.85 -5.39 3.03
N GLY A 180 -7.64 -4.93 2.71
CA GLY A 180 -7.01 -5.03 1.38
C GLY A 180 -7.67 -4.21 0.24
N PHE A 181 -8.98 -3.96 0.31
CA PHE A 181 -9.80 -3.29 -0.71
C PHE A 181 -9.60 -3.87 -2.10
N LEU A 182 -9.86 -5.17 -2.26
CA LEU A 182 -9.77 -5.86 -3.55
C LEU A 182 -11.15 -6.38 -3.98
N TYR A 183 -11.43 -6.31 -5.27
CA TYR A 183 -12.67 -6.82 -5.86
C TYR A 183 -12.49 -8.28 -6.25
N ALA A 184 -13.11 -9.17 -5.49
CA ALA A 184 -12.99 -10.63 -5.65
C ALA A 184 -13.43 -11.14 -7.04
N GLN A 185 -14.36 -10.43 -7.69
CA GLN A 185 -14.95 -10.80 -8.99
C GLN A 185 -14.12 -10.32 -10.19
N LEU A 186 -13.09 -9.50 -9.96
CA LEU A 186 -12.18 -9.03 -11.00
C LEU A 186 -10.90 -9.88 -10.97
N THR A 187 -10.23 -9.97 -12.11
CA THR A 187 -8.88 -10.57 -12.16
C THR A 187 -7.87 -9.71 -11.41
N VAL A 188 -6.69 -10.28 -11.16
CA VAL A 188 -5.55 -9.56 -10.58
C VAL A 188 -5.21 -8.32 -11.41
N GLU A 189 -5.09 -8.45 -12.73
CA GLU A 189 -4.81 -7.33 -13.63
C GLU A 189 -5.94 -6.30 -13.62
N GLU A 190 -7.20 -6.76 -13.70
CA GLU A 190 -8.37 -5.88 -13.72
C GLU A 190 -8.49 -5.04 -12.44
N ASN A 191 -8.15 -5.62 -11.28
CA ASN A 191 -8.08 -4.88 -10.02
C ASN A 191 -7.05 -3.74 -10.10
N LEU A 192 -5.81 -4.04 -10.50
CA LEU A 192 -4.77 -3.01 -10.60
C LEU A 192 -5.13 -1.96 -11.65
N ARG A 193 -5.69 -2.35 -12.79
CA ARG A 193 -6.13 -1.42 -13.82
C ARG A 193 -7.27 -0.52 -13.34
N PHE A 194 -8.19 -1.04 -12.53
CA PHE A 194 -9.25 -0.25 -11.91
C PHE A 194 -8.67 0.85 -11.01
N TYR A 195 -7.80 0.51 -10.06
CA TYR A 195 -7.17 1.49 -9.18
C TYR A 195 -6.26 2.46 -9.94
N GLY A 196 -5.51 1.96 -10.91
CA GLY A 196 -4.65 2.80 -11.75
C GLY A 196 -5.43 3.88 -12.51
N ARG A 197 -6.62 3.55 -13.02
CA ARG A 197 -7.52 4.53 -13.65
C ARG A 197 -8.09 5.54 -12.66
N LEU A 198 -8.39 5.12 -11.43
CA LEU A 198 -8.84 6.05 -10.38
C LEU A 198 -7.74 7.08 -10.05
N TYR A 199 -6.48 6.67 -10.07
CA TYR A 199 -5.32 7.56 -9.92
C TYR A 199 -4.89 8.23 -11.25
N GLY A 200 -5.69 8.15 -12.32
CA GLY A 200 -5.38 8.85 -13.58
C GLY A 200 -4.10 8.37 -14.29
N LEU A 201 -3.58 7.19 -13.95
CA LEU A 201 -2.35 6.66 -14.53
C LEU A 201 -2.54 6.27 -16.01
N ARG A 202 -1.55 6.62 -16.83
CA ARG A 202 -1.59 6.40 -18.29
C ARG A 202 -0.71 5.22 -18.75
N ASP A 203 0.29 4.84 -17.98
CA ASP A 203 1.31 3.84 -18.32
C ASP A 203 1.02 2.44 -17.74
N LEU A 204 -0.26 2.10 -17.57
CA LEU A 204 -0.68 0.87 -16.87
C LEU A 204 -0.20 -0.42 -17.54
N ASP A 205 -0.10 -0.45 -18.87
CA ASP A 205 0.31 -1.64 -19.61
C ASP A 205 1.77 -2.03 -19.33
N ARG A 206 2.61 -1.06 -18.92
CA ARG A 206 3.98 -1.28 -18.49
C ARG A 206 4.05 -1.51 -16.98
N ARG A 207 3.39 -0.63 -16.23
CA ARG A 207 3.47 -0.54 -14.77
C ARG A 207 2.84 -1.74 -14.05
N ILE A 208 1.73 -2.29 -14.55
CA ILE A 208 1.05 -3.42 -13.90
C ILE A 208 1.94 -4.69 -13.92
N PRO A 209 2.52 -5.12 -15.05
CA PRO A 209 3.46 -6.24 -15.07
C PRO A 209 4.65 -6.06 -14.12
N GLU A 210 5.25 -4.88 -14.07
CA GLU A 210 6.36 -4.56 -13.14
C GLU A 210 5.91 -4.76 -11.67
N ARG A 211 4.76 -4.18 -11.29
CA ARG A 211 4.22 -4.32 -9.92
C ARG A 211 3.82 -5.75 -9.56
N LEU A 212 3.34 -6.54 -10.51
CA LEU A 212 3.02 -7.95 -10.28
C LEU A 212 4.29 -8.80 -10.16
N ALA A 213 5.37 -8.44 -10.85
CA ALA A 213 6.66 -9.10 -10.70
C ALA A 213 7.24 -8.84 -9.30
N ASP A 214 7.21 -7.58 -8.82
CA ASP A 214 7.69 -7.19 -7.48
C ASP A 214 7.08 -8.07 -6.38
N VAL A 215 5.78 -8.39 -6.51
CA VAL A 215 5.05 -9.17 -5.52
C VAL A 215 4.88 -10.64 -5.89
N ASN A 216 5.59 -11.16 -6.89
CA ASN A 216 5.53 -12.55 -7.35
C ASN A 216 4.10 -13.05 -7.65
N LEU A 217 3.36 -12.29 -8.46
CA LEU A 217 2.00 -12.60 -8.92
C LEU A 217 1.82 -12.51 -10.45
N GLY A 218 2.90 -12.37 -11.22
CA GLY A 218 2.86 -12.29 -12.69
C GLY A 218 2.07 -13.45 -13.33
N ASP A 219 2.36 -14.69 -12.92
CA ASP A 219 1.69 -15.91 -13.42
C ASP A 219 0.22 -16.01 -13.04
N ARG A 220 -0.26 -15.12 -12.16
CA ARG A 220 -1.64 -15.08 -11.65
C ARG A 220 -2.41 -13.85 -12.15
N SER A 221 -1.85 -13.08 -13.08
CA SER A 221 -2.48 -11.86 -13.63
C SER A 221 -3.94 -12.07 -14.08
N ASN A 222 -4.23 -13.22 -14.69
CA ASN A 222 -5.56 -13.57 -15.21
C ASN A 222 -6.45 -14.35 -14.22
N SER A 223 -5.96 -14.66 -13.02
CA SER A 223 -6.76 -15.35 -11.99
C SER A 223 -7.70 -14.36 -11.31
N PHE A 224 -8.89 -14.81 -10.92
CA PHE A 224 -9.81 -13.99 -10.12
C PHE A 224 -9.23 -13.79 -8.72
N VAL A 225 -9.39 -12.58 -8.16
CA VAL A 225 -8.89 -12.30 -6.81
C VAL A 225 -9.54 -13.21 -5.75
N GLY A 226 -10.80 -13.60 -5.94
CA GLY A 226 -11.48 -14.54 -5.07
C GLY A 226 -10.84 -15.94 -5.00
N GLN A 227 -10.00 -16.31 -5.96
CA GLN A 227 -9.30 -17.60 -6.01
C GLN A 227 -7.91 -17.57 -5.35
N LEU A 228 -7.41 -16.39 -5.00
CA LEU A 228 -6.09 -16.21 -4.41
C LEU A 228 -6.07 -16.67 -2.95
N SER A 229 -4.93 -17.18 -2.47
CA SER A 229 -4.73 -17.38 -1.04
C SER A 229 -4.71 -16.05 -0.29
N HIS A 230 -4.84 -16.09 1.05
CA HIS A 230 -4.76 -14.89 1.87
C HIS A 230 -3.46 -14.10 1.63
N GLY A 231 -2.31 -14.79 1.64
CA GLY A 231 -1.02 -14.14 1.39
C GLY A 231 -0.85 -13.61 -0.04
N MET A 232 -1.49 -14.22 -1.03
CA MET A 232 -1.54 -13.67 -2.38
C MET A 232 -2.40 -12.39 -2.45
N ARG A 233 -3.55 -12.36 -1.77
CA ARG A 233 -4.38 -11.15 -1.68
C ARG A 233 -3.65 -10.03 -0.95
N GLN A 234 -2.93 -10.33 0.12
CA GLN A 234 -2.13 -9.35 0.85
C GLN A 234 -1.05 -8.72 -0.03
N ARG A 235 -0.31 -9.55 -0.77
CA ARG A 235 0.70 -9.10 -1.76
C ARG A 235 0.09 -8.25 -2.87
N LEU A 236 -1.07 -8.65 -3.39
CA LEU A 236 -1.79 -7.85 -4.39
C LEU A 236 -2.26 -6.50 -3.81
N ALA A 237 -2.74 -6.48 -2.57
CA ALA A 237 -3.15 -5.26 -1.90
C ALA A 237 -1.97 -4.30 -1.69
N LEU A 238 -0.77 -4.83 -1.42
CA LEU A 238 0.46 -4.03 -1.39
C LEU A 238 0.83 -3.50 -2.78
N ALA A 239 0.82 -4.34 -3.83
CA ALA A 239 1.05 -3.89 -5.21
C ALA A 239 0.08 -2.78 -5.62
N ARG A 240 -1.19 -2.88 -5.23
CA ARG A 240 -2.20 -1.82 -5.41
C ARG A 240 -1.82 -0.54 -4.67
N ALA A 241 -1.41 -0.63 -3.41
CA ALA A 241 -1.03 0.53 -2.60
C ALA A 241 0.19 1.28 -3.15
N LEU A 242 1.09 0.57 -3.83
CA LEU A 242 2.31 1.11 -4.45
C LEU A 242 2.14 1.47 -5.93
N LEU A 243 0.97 1.20 -6.52
CA LEU A 243 0.77 1.29 -7.96
C LEU A 243 1.07 2.68 -8.50
N HIS A 244 0.65 3.73 -7.79
CA HIS A 244 0.77 5.13 -8.19
C HIS A 244 2.06 5.82 -7.72
N ASP A 245 3.06 5.06 -7.25
CA ASP A 245 4.35 5.57 -6.75
C ASP A 245 4.22 6.63 -5.63
N PRO A 246 3.52 6.33 -4.53
CA PRO A 246 3.34 7.29 -3.44
C PRO A 246 4.66 7.62 -2.73
N ASP A 247 4.76 8.85 -2.23
CA ASP A 247 5.84 9.34 -1.35
C ASP A 247 5.71 8.76 0.06
N VAL A 248 4.48 8.61 0.56
CA VAL A 248 4.16 8.08 1.89
C VAL A 248 3.42 6.76 1.78
N VAL A 249 3.89 5.72 2.47
CA VAL A 249 3.25 4.40 2.50
C VAL A 249 2.80 4.07 3.93
N LEU A 250 1.51 3.77 4.07
CA LEU A 250 0.86 3.45 5.34
C LEU A 250 0.48 1.98 5.36
N LEU A 251 0.96 1.21 6.33
CA LEU A 251 0.84 -0.24 6.39
C LEU A 251 0.15 -0.69 7.70
N ASP A 252 -1.05 -1.25 7.57
CA ASP A 252 -1.84 -1.79 8.69
C ASP A 252 -1.63 -3.30 8.81
N GLU A 253 -0.82 -3.72 9.78
CA GLU A 253 -0.59 -5.12 10.14
C GLU A 253 -0.22 -6.03 8.94
N PRO A 254 0.81 -5.66 8.15
CA PRO A 254 1.02 -6.24 6.82
C PRO A 254 1.33 -7.74 6.84
N TYR A 255 1.87 -8.26 7.94
CA TYR A 255 2.27 -9.66 8.13
C TYR A 255 1.14 -10.57 8.66
N THR A 256 -0.03 -10.03 8.99
CA THR A 256 -1.07 -10.79 9.70
C THR A 256 -1.66 -11.92 8.84
N GLY A 257 -1.68 -13.12 9.41
CA GLY A 257 -2.26 -14.32 8.79
C GLY A 257 -1.43 -14.90 7.64
N LEU A 258 -0.15 -14.51 7.52
CA LEU A 258 0.75 -15.04 6.50
C LEU A 258 1.50 -16.27 7.00
N ASP A 259 1.66 -17.25 6.11
CA ASP A 259 2.63 -18.34 6.30
C ASP A 259 4.08 -17.82 6.12
N PRO A 260 5.10 -18.57 6.58
CA PRO A 260 6.50 -18.12 6.52
C PRO A 260 6.99 -17.79 5.11
N SER A 261 6.52 -18.50 4.08
CA SER A 261 6.92 -18.26 2.69
C SER A 261 6.32 -16.94 2.17
N ALA A 262 5.03 -16.70 2.43
CA ALA A 262 4.39 -15.45 2.08
C ALA A 262 4.98 -14.25 2.83
N ALA A 263 5.32 -14.42 4.12
CA ALA A 263 5.97 -13.39 4.92
C ALA A 263 7.37 -13.03 4.40
N ALA A 264 8.16 -14.02 3.94
CA ALA A 264 9.47 -13.78 3.35
C ALA A 264 9.40 -12.95 2.06
N VAL A 265 8.44 -13.25 1.18
CA VAL A 265 8.22 -12.46 -0.05
C VAL A 265 7.82 -11.03 0.29
N LEU A 266 6.88 -10.86 1.22
CA LEU A 266 6.43 -9.54 1.66
C LEU A 266 7.58 -8.72 2.27
N ARG A 267 8.42 -9.36 3.10
CA ARG A 267 9.61 -8.72 3.68
C ARG A 267 10.55 -8.21 2.60
N GLY A 268 10.77 -8.97 1.53
CA GLY A 268 11.57 -8.53 0.38
C GLY A 268 11.03 -7.24 -0.24
N VAL A 269 9.71 -7.17 -0.48
CA VAL A 269 9.05 -5.97 -1.02
C VAL A 269 9.17 -4.79 -0.06
N LEU A 270 8.91 -4.99 1.23
CA LEU A 270 8.99 -3.93 2.25
C LEU A 270 10.42 -3.42 2.45
N THR A 271 11.41 -4.31 2.34
CA THR A 271 12.83 -3.92 2.37
C THR A 271 13.17 -3.03 1.18
N GLY A 272 12.60 -3.33 0.00
CA GLY A 272 12.73 -2.50 -1.19
C GLY A 272 12.12 -1.10 -1.06
N LEU A 273 11.24 -0.86 -0.07
CA LEU A 273 10.73 0.48 0.23
C LEU A 273 11.75 1.35 0.96
N LYS A 274 12.81 0.77 1.54
CA LYS A 274 13.94 1.50 2.15
C LYS A 274 14.92 2.02 1.09
N ASP A 275 14.39 2.63 0.03
CA ASP A 275 15.18 3.16 -1.09
C ASP A 275 15.60 4.62 -0.89
N GLY A 276 15.38 5.18 0.32
CA GLY A 276 15.66 6.56 0.67
C GLY A 276 14.68 7.57 0.07
N ARG A 277 13.70 7.13 -0.73
CA ARG A 277 12.72 8.02 -1.38
C ARG A 277 11.39 8.01 -0.67
N ARG A 278 10.90 6.82 -0.28
CA ARG A 278 9.59 6.65 0.35
C ARG A 278 9.67 6.75 1.86
N THR A 279 8.70 7.45 2.45
CA THR A 279 8.48 7.46 3.91
C THR A 279 7.43 6.42 4.25
N VAL A 280 7.67 5.61 5.28
CA VAL A 280 6.77 4.50 5.63
C VAL A 280 6.30 4.64 7.07
N VAL A 281 5.00 4.44 7.31
CA VAL A 281 4.45 4.21 8.64
C VAL A 281 3.80 2.84 8.66
N MET A 282 4.33 1.95 9.48
CA MET A 282 3.77 0.63 9.71
C MET A 282 3.23 0.55 11.13
N VAL A 283 2.03 0.01 11.29
CA VAL A 283 1.54 -0.39 12.60
C VAL A 283 1.56 -1.90 12.69
N THR A 284 2.14 -2.44 13.76
CA THR A 284 2.13 -3.88 13.97
C THR A 284 2.23 -4.28 15.44
N HIS A 285 1.78 -5.48 15.77
CA HIS A 285 2.06 -6.15 17.04
C HIS A 285 3.25 -7.13 16.94
N ASN A 286 3.82 -7.35 15.76
CA ASN A 286 5.00 -8.20 15.57
C ASN A 286 6.29 -7.39 15.76
N LEU A 287 6.90 -7.51 16.94
CA LEU A 287 8.13 -6.79 17.31
C LEU A 287 9.28 -7.11 16.35
N GLY A 288 9.55 -8.39 16.10
CA GLY A 288 10.70 -8.81 15.28
C GLY A 288 10.68 -8.28 13.85
N GLU A 289 9.55 -8.41 13.14
CA GLU A 289 9.40 -7.88 11.78
C GLU A 289 9.43 -6.35 11.76
N GLY A 290 8.78 -5.74 12.76
CA GLY A 290 8.65 -4.29 12.85
C GLY A 290 9.97 -3.57 13.11
N ILE A 291 10.78 -4.11 14.02
CA ILE A 291 12.07 -3.53 14.43
C ILE A 291 13.12 -3.68 13.32
N ALA A 292 13.05 -4.75 12.53
CA ALA A 292 14.02 -5.00 11.45
C ALA A 292 13.96 -3.96 10.32
N LEU A 293 12.78 -3.39 10.06
CA LEU A 293 12.58 -2.42 8.97
C LEU A 293 12.72 -0.96 9.42
N ALA A 294 12.36 -0.67 10.67
CA ALA A 294 12.25 0.68 11.21
C ALA A 294 13.57 1.47 11.18
N THR A 295 13.45 2.78 10.97
CA THR A 295 14.43 3.80 11.40
C THR A 295 13.97 4.51 12.66
N GLN A 296 12.65 4.55 12.89
CA GLN A 296 12.01 5.13 14.06
C GLN A 296 11.02 4.13 14.65
N LEU A 297 10.96 4.07 15.97
CA LEU A 297 10.11 3.15 16.72
C LEU A 297 9.17 3.98 17.61
N ALA A 298 7.92 3.53 17.78
CA ALA A 298 7.00 4.11 18.74
C ALA A 298 6.14 3.02 19.42
N ILE A 299 5.81 3.22 20.69
CA ILE A 299 4.90 2.36 21.45
C ILE A 299 3.64 3.17 21.75
N GLN A 300 2.53 2.77 21.17
CA GLN A 300 1.22 3.36 21.37
C GLN A 300 0.43 2.60 22.44
N VAL A 301 -0.05 3.32 23.46
CA VAL A 301 -0.90 2.79 24.53
C VAL A 301 -2.02 3.80 24.80
N ARG A 302 -3.27 3.33 24.80
CA ARG A 302 -4.47 4.14 25.10
C ARG A 302 -4.51 5.48 24.32
N GLY A 303 -4.20 5.45 23.03
CA GLY A 303 -4.25 6.64 22.17
C GLY A 303 -3.04 7.57 22.23
N HIS A 304 -2.04 7.31 23.08
CA HIS A 304 -0.83 8.11 23.21
C HIS A 304 0.43 7.33 22.79
N PHE A 305 1.47 8.03 22.37
CA PHE A 305 2.81 7.44 22.31
C PHE A 305 3.44 7.45 23.71
N ALA A 306 3.44 6.29 24.36
CA ALA A 306 4.09 6.09 25.64
C ALA A 306 5.62 6.13 25.53
N TRP A 307 6.14 5.83 24.35
CA TRP A 307 7.55 5.97 24.00
C TRP A 307 7.71 6.16 22.49
N LYS A 308 8.73 6.94 22.08
CA LYS A 308 9.15 7.13 20.68
C LYS A 308 10.65 7.39 20.65
N GLY A 309 11.38 6.80 19.71
CA GLY A 309 12.81 7.00 19.57
C GLY A 309 13.39 6.43 18.28
N SER A 310 14.68 6.71 18.04
CA SER A 310 15.41 6.12 16.92
C SER A 310 15.59 4.62 17.11
N ARG A 311 15.58 3.88 15.99
CA ARG A 311 15.96 2.47 16.00
C ARG A 311 17.42 2.29 16.41
N GLU A 312 18.31 3.22 16.06
CA GLU A 312 19.76 3.10 16.32
C GLU A 312 20.10 3.13 17.82
N ASP A 313 19.29 3.83 18.62
CA ASP A 313 19.51 4.01 20.05
C ASP A 313 19.04 2.83 20.91
N VAL A 314 18.55 1.76 20.28
CA VAL A 314 17.80 0.71 20.97
C VAL A 314 18.25 -0.68 20.56
N ASP A 315 18.65 -1.50 21.54
CA ASP A 315 18.82 -2.94 21.34
C ASP A 315 17.47 -3.66 21.25
N VAL A 316 17.40 -4.73 20.44
CA VAL A 316 16.13 -5.46 20.23
C VAL A 316 15.60 -6.06 21.52
N ALA A 317 16.46 -6.69 22.33
CA ALA A 317 16.03 -7.33 23.57
C ALA A 317 15.64 -6.29 24.63
N ASP A 318 16.30 -5.12 24.63
CA ASP A 318 15.90 -3.98 25.47
C ASP A 318 14.55 -3.41 25.05
N PHE A 319 14.28 -3.31 23.75
CA PHE A 319 12.99 -2.84 23.25
C PHE A 319 11.85 -3.78 23.63
N GLU A 320 12.05 -5.10 23.53
CA GLU A 320 11.03 -6.07 23.95
C GLU A 320 10.71 -5.92 25.43
N ARG A 321 11.73 -5.80 26.29
CA ARG A 321 11.54 -5.52 27.73
C ARG A 321 10.81 -4.21 27.97
N LEU A 322 11.18 -3.15 27.25
CA LEU A 322 10.52 -1.84 27.32
C LEU A 322 9.05 -1.95 26.92
N TYR A 323 8.75 -2.65 25.83
CA TYR A 323 7.39 -2.89 25.35
C TYR A 323 6.53 -3.57 26.41
N HIS A 324 6.99 -4.69 26.97
CA HIS A 324 6.24 -5.39 28.01
C HIS A 324 6.04 -4.52 29.26
N ARG A 325 7.06 -3.77 29.69
CA ARG A 325 6.94 -2.85 30.84
C ARG A 325 5.87 -1.78 30.60
N VAL A 326 5.90 -1.15 29.43
CA VAL A 326 4.99 -0.05 29.06
C VAL A 326 3.56 -0.54 28.83
N VAL A 327 3.39 -1.72 28.24
CA VAL A 327 2.07 -2.26 27.87
C VAL A 327 1.41 -3.02 29.03
N GLU A 328 2.17 -3.83 29.77
CA GLU A 328 1.64 -4.71 30.83
C GLU A 328 1.72 -4.10 32.23
N GLY A 329 2.44 -2.99 32.40
CA GLY A 329 2.55 -2.29 33.69
C GLY A 329 3.32 -3.07 34.76
N ARG A 330 4.10 -4.08 34.39
CA ARG A 330 4.97 -4.82 35.31
C ARG A 330 6.28 -4.05 35.50
N ALA A 331 6.31 -3.22 36.54
CA ALA A 331 7.53 -2.87 37.27
C ALA A 331 7.79 -3.94 38.34
#